data_AF-A0A8J4BJB4-F1
#
_entry.id   AF-A0A8J4BJB4-F1
#
_cell.length_a   1.000
_cell.length_b   1.000
_cell.length_c   1.000
_cell.angle_alpha   90.00
_cell.angle_beta   90.00
_cell.angle_gamma   90.00
#
_symmetry.space_group_name_H-M   'P 1'
#
loop_
_entity.id
_entity.type
_entity.pdbx_description
1 polymer ?
#
loop_
_entity_poly.entity_id
_entity_poly.type
_entity_poly.pdbx_seq_one_letter_code
_entity_poly.pdbx_strand_id
1 'polypeptide(L)'
;MVASRTVYTLKFKLPWHFHSLHNIIAVRAKAHFYLTIKTVLTFLALNALFGLATATVRETEAKVENLQPLVVHPYCRCNEDICQPYVRGIVDITAILRTAAGLPEGACVFNPAISRLAGNIFCVFARVYIARSTERRCIPGQLDRPPFMDAWNGTLANLLAVIRLRGGRQSGNVTASVLGHRYLNEFNYEDGRLFHDQRGRLFLYLSLPFGKYGGARASVNTVFRVLITCRRTPGPNKCDPHLGPPRLLRYDRSIAWDKNWVPWNGTNMMSYSHYGPFGPHSVFNWSTYRDPVPHARFYSMSNQTFFSAFSKTFGRLMHLSGGTPAILEPSLTTYLAVGHMRVHPGCLHPESIPGLDKVLGTGIRVNCGHMLTLDSQVKGSIPFRTFMYRGPDGNMTKHYHVDYGLFLYRFTAAPPYTVTHISHGFLPPSEGHFGIVFPSGLERFGPFGEDYAIAYGDADQVARLMLMTQSDVEKLLVPLLLMEKRISGFSVCTLPFADNVPAPLRLPKRR
;
A
#
# COMPACT_ATOMS: atom_id res chain seq x y z
N MET A 1 27.62 -10.59 89.52
CA MET A 1 27.64 -10.80 88.06
C MET A 1 27.60 -9.41 87.42
N VAL A 2 28.74 -8.75 87.16
CA VAL A 2 29.55 -8.81 85.91
C VAL A 2 28.69 -8.51 84.67
N ALA A 3 28.91 -7.54 83.77
CA ALA A 3 29.82 -6.40 83.58
C ALA A 3 29.25 -5.56 82.38
N SER A 4 29.27 -4.22 82.40
CA SER A 4 30.24 -3.28 81.76
C SER A 4 29.88 -2.72 80.36
N ARG A 5 29.67 -1.38 80.34
CA ARG A 5 30.10 -0.29 79.38
C ARG A 5 29.89 -0.49 77.86
N THR A 6 29.46 0.54 77.10
CA THR A 6 30.29 1.71 76.76
C THR A 6 29.48 2.87 76.15
N VAL A 7 29.86 4.09 76.53
CA VAL A 7 29.41 5.40 76.06
C VAL A 7 30.41 5.93 75.03
N TYR A 8 29.92 6.56 73.95
CA TYR A 8 30.72 7.50 73.14
C TYR A 8 29.96 8.80 72.92
N THR A 9 30.61 9.88 73.33
CA THR A 9 30.19 11.28 73.16
C THR A 9 31.04 11.88 72.05
N LEU A 10 30.42 12.50 71.04
CA LEU A 10 31.10 13.32 70.05
C LEU A 10 30.49 14.72 70.02
N LYS A 11 31.25 15.67 70.57
CA LYS A 11 31.01 17.11 70.49
C LYS A 11 31.28 17.58 69.07
N PHE A 12 30.30 18.24 68.43
CA PHE A 12 30.56 19.10 67.28
C PHE A 12 30.23 20.55 67.62
N LYS A 13 31.23 21.41 67.37
CA LYS A 13 31.18 22.87 67.48
C LYS A 13 30.22 23.45 66.44
N LEU A 14 29.37 24.38 66.86
CA LEU A 14 28.83 25.44 66.02
C LEU A 14 29.98 26.34 65.54
N PRO A 15 29.84 26.96 64.36
CA PRO A 15 29.68 28.41 64.40
C PRO A 15 28.53 28.92 63.54
N TRP A 16 28.01 30.04 64.03
CA TRP A 16 27.09 30.93 63.37
C TRP A 16 27.69 31.55 62.11
N HIS A 17 26.87 31.70 61.05
CA HIS A 17 26.86 32.90 60.23
C HIS A 17 25.44 33.15 59.70
N PHE A 18 24.73 34.04 60.39
CA PHE A 18 23.60 34.78 59.86
C PHE A 18 24.14 35.81 58.87
N HIS A 19 24.09 35.52 57.56
CA HIS A 19 24.05 36.58 56.56
C HIS A 19 23.17 36.20 55.38
N SER A 20 22.22 37.11 55.12
CA SER A 20 21.50 37.29 53.86
C SER A 20 20.27 36.41 53.59
N LEU A 21 19.20 36.65 54.36
CA LEU A 21 17.82 36.41 53.89
C LEU A 21 17.44 37.27 52.65
N HIS A 22 18.22 38.30 52.32
CA HIS A 22 18.01 39.14 51.13
C HIS A 22 18.46 38.47 49.82
N ASN A 23 19.46 37.58 49.85
CA ASN A 23 19.93 36.89 48.65
C ASN A 23 18.98 35.78 48.18
N ILE A 24 18.24 35.13 49.08
CA ILE A 24 17.31 34.06 48.70
C ILE A 24 16.07 34.63 47.99
N ILE A 25 15.60 35.81 48.40
CA ILE A 25 14.49 36.50 47.75
C ILE A 25 14.93 37.07 46.39
N ALA A 26 16.14 37.64 46.29
CA ALA A 26 16.68 38.14 45.03
C ALA A 26 16.93 37.01 43.99
N VAL A 27 17.41 35.84 44.43
CA VAL A 27 17.64 34.68 43.55
C VAL A 27 16.30 34.08 43.09
N ARG A 28 15.29 34.00 43.97
CA ARG A 28 13.95 33.54 43.59
C ARG A 28 13.24 34.53 42.65
N ALA A 29 13.37 35.83 42.87
CA ALA A 29 12.84 36.85 41.98
C ALA A 29 13.52 36.83 40.60
N LYS A 30 14.85 36.66 40.54
CA LYS A 30 15.57 36.47 39.27
C LYS A 30 15.14 35.19 38.56
N ALA A 31 15.00 34.07 39.27
CA ALA A 31 14.55 32.82 38.67
C ALA A 31 13.12 32.92 38.10
N HIS A 32 12.22 33.59 38.84
CA HIS A 32 10.86 33.83 38.36
C HIS A 32 10.83 34.76 37.14
N PHE A 33 11.63 35.83 37.15
CA PHE A 33 11.73 36.77 36.03
C PHE A 33 12.30 36.11 34.76
N TYR A 34 13.35 35.28 34.90
CA TYR A 34 13.90 34.51 33.78
C TYR A 34 12.91 33.46 33.25
N LEU A 35 12.15 32.81 34.13
CA LEU A 35 11.13 31.84 33.71
C LEU A 35 10.00 32.55 32.95
N THR A 36 9.52 33.69 33.44
CA THR A 36 8.48 34.48 32.77
C THR A 36 8.94 35.01 31.43
N ILE A 37 10.17 35.54 31.31
CA ILE A 37 10.74 35.99 30.04
C ILE A 37 10.86 34.82 29.06
N LYS A 38 11.32 33.65 29.51
CA LYS A 38 11.45 32.47 28.64
C LYS A 38 10.08 32.00 28.14
N THR A 39 9.06 31.99 28.99
CA THR A 39 7.69 31.63 28.60
C THR A 39 7.10 32.64 27.60
N VAL A 40 7.29 33.94 27.84
CA VAL A 40 6.82 34.99 26.92
C VAL A 40 7.54 34.93 25.58
N LEU A 41 8.87 34.74 25.56
CA LEU A 41 9.63 34.58 24.33
C LEU A 41 9.25 33.31 23.56
N THR A 42 8.96 32.21 24.27
CA THR A 42 8.49 30.97 23.63
C THR A 42 7.10 31.17 23.04
N PHE A 43 6.21 31.90 23.73
CA PHE A 43 4.87 32.21 23.25
C PHE A 43 4.90 33.18 22.06
N LEU A 44 5.79 34.17 22.07
CA LEU A 44 6.01 35.09 20.93
C LEU A 44 6.65 34.36 19.74
N ALA A 45 7.59 33.45 19.96
CA ALA A 45 8.17 32.63 18.89
C ALA A 45 7.15 31.67 18.29
N LEU A 46 6.29 31.04 19.11
CA LEU A 46 5.17 30.23 18.65
C LEU A 46 4.17 31.07 17.85
N ASN A 47 3.78 32.25 18.33
CA ASN A 47 2.87 33.13 17.59
C ASN A 47 3.48 33.67 16.30
N ALA A 48 4.78 33.93 16.26
CA ALA A 48 5.49 34.30 15.03
C ALA A 48 5.53 33.12 14.04
N LEU A 49 5.76 31.89 14.51
CA LEU A 49 5.69 30.67 13.70
C LEU A 49 4.27 30.40 13.18
N PHE A 50 3.23 30.61 14.00
CA PHE A 50 1.82 30.52 13.57
C PHE A 50 1.46 31.64 12.61
N GLY A 51 2.00 32.85 12.78
CA GLY A 51 1.84 33.98 11.85
C GLY A 51 2.49 33.73 10.49
N LEU A 52 3.69 33.14 10.46
CA LEU A 52 4.38 32.74 9.23
C LEU A 52 3.70 31.54 8.54
N ALA A 53 3.19 30.58 9.31
CA ALA A 53 2.40 29.45 8.78
C ALA A 53 1.04 29.90 8.22
N THR A 54 0.37 30.88 8.85
CA THR A 54 -0.90 31.42 8.35
C THR A 54 -0.71 32.37 7.17
N ALA A 55 0.40 33.12 7.11
CA ALA A 55 0.75 33.95 5.96
C ALA A 55 1.11 33.11 4.72
N THR A 56 1.88 32.02 4.89
CA THR A 56 2.18 31.08 3.77
C THR A 56 0.94 30.33 3.29
N VAL A 57 0.03 29.95 4.19
CA VAL A 57 -1.27 29.36 3.80
C VAL A 57 -2.14 30.37 3.05
N ARG A 58 -2.22 31.63 3.50
CA ARG A 58 -3.00 32.68 2.82
C ARG A 58 -2.44 33.08 1.46
N GLU A 59 -1.11 33.12 1.30
CA GLU A 59 -0.48 33.38 0.00
C GLU A 59 -0.67 32.19 -0.98
N THR A 60 -0.83 30.98 -0.44
CA THR A 60 -1.22 29.80 -1.22
C THR A 60 -2.71 29.81 -1.57
N GLU A 61 -3.58 30.34 -0.70
CA GLU A 61 -5.03 30.44 -0.93
C GLU A 61 -5.40 31.58 -1.89
N ALA A 62 -4.71 32.72 -1.85
CA ALA A 62 -4.96 33.85 -2.76
C ALA A 62 -4.57 33.57 -4.22
N LYS A 63 -3.74 32.55 -4.49
CA LYS A 63 -3.44 32.06 -5.85
C LYS A 63 -4.45 31.03 -6.38
N VAL A 64 -5.45 30.62 -5.59
CA VAL A 64 -6.38 29.54 -5.94
C VAL A 64 -7.75 30.06 -6.42
N GLU A 65 -8.06 31.35 -6.26
CA GLU A 65 -9.38 31.92 -6.63
C GLU A 65 -9.57 32.25 -8.13
N ASN A 66 -8.57 32.03 -8.98
CA ASN A 66 -8.70 32.19 -10.45
C ASN A 66 -8.65 30.85 -11.21
N LEU A 67 -9.42 29.85 -10.77
CA LEU A 67 -9.51 28.56 -11.45
C LEU A 67 -10.56 28.60 -12.58
N GLN A 68 -10.07 28.67 -13.81
CA GLN A 68 -10.78 28.28 -15.04
C GLN A 68 -11.51 26.92 -14.89
N PRO A 69 -12.56 26.66 -15.70
CA PRO A 69 -13.31 25.40 -15.66
C PRO A 69 -12.40 24.18 -15.89
N LEU A 70 -12.33 23.30 -14.88
CA LEU A 70 -11.86 21.91 -14.88
C LEU A 70 -10.97 21.49 -16.08
N VAL A 71 -9.76 22.04 -16.15
CA VAL A 71 -8.73 21.55 -17.07
C VAL A 71 -8.00 20.38 -16.41
N VAL A 72 -8.29 19.20 -16.95
CA VAL A 72 -7.60 17.89 -16.93
C VAL A 72 -6.36 17.76 -16.04
N HIS A 73 -6.46 16.79 -15.13
CA HIS A 73 -5.42 16.17 -14.31
C HIS A 73 -3.97 16.31 -14.82
N PRO A 74 -3.02 16.78 -13.98
CA PRO A 74 -1.66 17.10 -14.41
C PRO A 74 -0.91 15.91 -15.02
N TYR A 75 -1.23 14.66 -14.67
CA TYR A 75 -0.53 13.48 -15.23
C TYR A 75 -1.28 12.74 -16.34
N CYS A 76 -2.54 13.11 -16.65
CA CYS A 76 -3.32 12.51 -17.74
C CYS A 76 -3.18 13.32 -19.05
N ARG A 77 -2.57 14.51 -18.97
CA ARG A 77 -2.12 15.34 -20.10
C ARG A 77 -0.78 15.99 -19.74
N CYS A 78 0.29 15.23 -19.83
CA CYS A 78 1.60 15.85 -19.95
C CYS A 78 1.95 15.87 -21.43
N ASN A 79 2.17 17.06 -21.96
CA ASN A 79 2.90 17.22 -23.20
C ASN A 79 4.39 16.93 -22.93
N GLU A 80 5.15 16.77 -24.01
CA GLU A 80 6.57 16.38 -24.06
C GLU A 80 7.49 17.19 -23.11
N ASP A 81 7.04 18.35 -22.62
CA ASP A 81 7.85 19.29 -21.82
C ASP A 81 7.53 19.34 -20.31
N ILE A 82 6.49 18.69 -19.77
CA ILE A 82 6.10 18.84 -18.34
C ILE A 82 5.81 17.52 -17.62
N CYS A 83 6.71 17.15 -16.70
CA CYS A 83 6.59 16.25 -15.53
C CYS A 83 5.52 15.13 -15.58
N GLN A 84 5.86 13.97 -16.17
CA GLN A 84 5.22 12.71 -15.78
C GLN A 84 6.03 11.98 -14.68
N PRO A 85 5.35 11.33 -13.72
CA PRO A 85 5.94 10.21 -13.01
C PRO A 85 6.04 9.02 -13.97
N TYR A 86 7.21 8.38 -14.01
CA TYR A 86 7.46 7.27 -14.93
C TYR A 86 7.58 5.94 -14.19
N VAL A 87 7.10 4.88 -14.82
CA VAL A 87 7.47 3.52 -14.47
C VAL A 87 8.81 3.20 -15.14
N ARG A 88 9.80 2.84 -14.32
CA ARG A 88 11.15 2.50 -14.79
C ARG A 88 11.24 1.10 -15.37
N GLY A 89 10.34 0.22 -14.97
CA GLY A 89 10.28 -1.12 -15.51
C GLY A 89 9.14 -1.92 -14.89
N ILE A 90 8.67 -2.91 -15.64
CA ILE A 90 7.82 -3.97 -15.14
C ILE A 90 8.63 -5.26 -15.21
N VAL A 91 8.83 -5.90 -14.06
CA VAL A 91 9.47 -7.21 -13.99
C VAL A 91 8.38 -8.26 -13.85
N ASP A 92 8.15 -9.04 -14.90
CA ASP A 92 7.26 -10.20 -14.83
C ASP A 92 8.02 -11.37 -14.21
N ILE A 93 7.60 -11.77 -13.00
CA ILE A 93 8.22 -12.87 -12.26
C ILE A 93 7.44 -14.19 -12.40
N THR A 94 6.36 -14.20 -13.18
CA THR A 94 5.47 -15.36 -13.34
C THR A 94 6.22 -16.56 -13.90
N ALA A 95 6.91 -16.38 -15.02
CA ALA A 95 7.57 -17.47 -15.73
C ALA A 95 8.69 -18.11 -14.90
N ILE A 96 9.53 -17.30 -14.24
CA ILE A 96 10.63 -17.83 -13.43
C ILE A 96 10.14 -18.58 -12.19
N LEU A 97 9.04 -18.13 -11.57
CA LEU A 97 8.44 -18.77 -10.41
C LEU A 97 7.77 -20.09 -10.82
N ARG A 98 7.05 -20.07 -11.95
CA ARG A 98 6.40 -21.25 -12.53
C ARG A 98 7.41 -22.34 -12.85
N THR A 99 8.49 -21.99 -13.56
CA THR A 99 9.56 -22.92 -13.92
C THR A 99 10.28 -23.45 -12.67
N ALA A 100 10.62 -22.59 -11.72
CA ALA A 100 11.31 -23.02 -10.51
C ALA A 100 10.50 -24.04 -9.69
N ALA A 101 9.19 -23.84 -9.60
CA ALA A 101 8.28 -24.74 -8.88
C ALA A 101 7.80 -25.95 -9.72
N GLY A 102 8.28 -26.12 -10.96
CA GLY A 102 7.88 -27.23 -11.83
C GLY A 102 6.38 -27.26 -12.16
N LEU A 103 5.75 -26.08 -12.21
CA LEU A 103 4.31 -25.98 -12.44
C LEU A 103 3.98 -26.21 -13.93
N PRO A 104 2.82 -26.81 -14.24
CA PRO A 104 2.42 -27.09 -15.62
C PRO A 104 2.20 -25.81 -16.42
N GLU A 105 2.28 -25.93 -17.74
CA GLU A 105 1.91 -24.83 -18.65
C GLU A 105 0.46 -24.39 -18.41
N GLY A 106 0.23 -23.09 -18.39
CA GLY A 106 -1.08 -22.50 -18.13
C GLY A 106 -1.46 -22.43 -16.63
N ALA A 107 -0.56 -22.82 -15.72
CA ALA A 107 -0.69 -22.47 -14.31
C ALA A 107 -0.56 -20.95 -14.12
N CYS A 108 -1.44 -20.40 -13.28
CA CYS A 108 -1.45 -19.00 -12.89
C CYS A 108 -0.54 -18.80 -11.68
N VAL A 109 0.28 -17.76 -11.68
CA VAL A 109 1.06 -17.34 -10.50
C VAL A 109 0.79 -15.86 -10.31
N PHE A 110 0.14 -15.47 -9.22
CA PHE A 110 -0.47 -14.14 -9.08
C PHE A 110 -0.48 -13.64 -7.63
N ASN A 111 -0.89 -12.37 -7.47
CA ASN A 111 -0.93 -11.63 -6.19
C ASN A 111 0.37 -11.72 -5.38
N PRO A 112 1.53 -11.37 -5.98
CA PRO A 112 2.82 -11.44 -5.30
C PRO A 112 2.90 -10.43 -4.16
N ALA A 113 3.27 -10.90 -2.97
CA ALA A 113 3.83 -10.07 -1.91
C ALA A 113 5.35 -10.18 -1.95
N ILE A 114 6.06 -9.10 -1.61
CA ILE A 114 7.52 -9.03 -1.64
C ILE A 114 8.04 -8.41 -0.34
N SER A 115 9.23 -8.85 0.09
CA SER A 115 9.96 -8.26 1.21
C SER A 115 11.47 -8.44 1.00
N ARG A 116 12.25 -7.40 1.31
CA ARG A 116 13.70 -7.36 1.05
C ARG A 116 14.47 -8.12 2.12
N LEU A 117 15.29 -9.10 1.73
CA LEU A 117 16.13 -9.83 2.68
C LEU A 117 17.48 -9.13 2.88
N ALA A 118 18.19 -8.89 1.78
CA ALA A 118 19.50 -8.24 1.77
C ALA A 118 19.88 -7.84 0.33
N GLY A 119 20.45 -6.65 0.13
CA GLY A 119 20.86 -6.20 -1.20
C GLY A 119 19.68 -6.27 -2.19
N ASN A 120 19.86 -6.98 -3.30
CA ASN A 120 18.80 -7.24 -4.29
C ASN A 120 18.17 -8.64 -4.16
N ILE A 121 18.23 -9.24 -2.97
CA ILE A 121 17.61 -10.52 -2.66
C ILE A 121 16.31 -10.27 -1.90
N PHE A 122 15.22 -10.87 -2.37
CA PHE A 122 13.87 -10.67 -1.86
C PHE A 122 13.22 -12.02 -1.56
N CYS A 123 12.39 -12.05 -0.53
CA CYS A 123 11.40 -13.10 -0.36
C CYS A 123 10.12 -12.69 -1.08
N VAL A 124 9.53 -13.63 -1.82
CA VAL A 124 8.27 -13.45 -2.53
C VAL A 124 7.30 -14.53 -2.09
N PHE A 125 6.09 -14.13 -1.77
CA PHE A 125 4.94 -15.03 -1.65
C PHE A 125 4.04 -14.80 -2.85
N ALA A 126 3.55 -15.85 -3.49
CA ALA A 126 2.58 -15.75 -4.58
C ALA A 126 1.52 -16.83 -4.46
N ARG A 127 0.32 -16.55 -4.96
CA ARG A 127 -0.73 -17.56 -5.11
C ARG A 127 -0.54 -18.32 -6.41
N VAL A 128 -0.90 -19.59 -6.39
CA VAL A 128 -0.85 -20.48 -7.54
C VAL A 128 -2.22 -21.06 -7.80
N TYR A 129 -2.65 -21.04 -9.05
CA TYR A 129 -3.86 -21.71 -9.50
C TYR A 129 -3.58 -22.60 -10.70
N ILE A 130 -4.05 -23.83 -10.64
CA ILE A 130 -3.97 -24.79 -11.74
C ILE A 130 -5.39 -25.17 -12.12
N ALA A 131 -5.86 -24.67 -13.27
CA ALA A 131 -7.19 -24.97 -13.77
C ALA A 131 -7.36 -26.49 -13.99
N ARG A 132 -8.54 -27.01 -13.65
CA ARG A 132 -8.87 -28.42 -13.88
C ARG A 132 -9.05 -28.72 -15.37
N SER A 133 -9.66 -27.78 -16.11
CA SER A 133 -9.83 -27.86 -17.56
C SER A 133 -8.70 -27.12 -18.28
N THR A 134 -8.19 -27.70 -19.36
CA THR A 134 -7.14 -27.10 -20.20
C THR A 134 -7.60 -25.83 -20.90
N GLU A 135 -8.88 -25.73 -21.24
CA GLU A 135 -9.50 -24.55 -21.89
C GLU A 135 -9.54 -23.35 -20.95
N ARG A 136 -9.52 -23.59 -19.63
CA ARG A 136 -9.58 -22.57 -18.57
C ARG A 136 -8.20 -22.20 -18.00
N ARG A 137 -7.12 -22.69 -18.62
CA ARG A 137 -5.75 -22.32 -18.25
C ARG A 137 -5.51 -20.83 -18.41
N CYS A 138 -4.66 -20.27 -17.54
CA CYS A 138 -4.29 -18.87 -17.61
C CYS A 138 -3.56 -18.54 -18.90
N ILE A 139 -3.97 -17.45 -19.53
CA ILE A 139 -3.33 -16.86 -20.70
C ILE A 139 -3.13 -15.38 -20.39
N PRO A 140 -1.91 -14.98 -19.96
CA PRO A 140 -1.61 -13.59 -19.62
C PRO A 140 -2.16 -12.60 -20.66
N GLY A 141 -2.95 -11.63 -20.21
CA GLY A 141 -3.61 -10.65 -21.06
C GLY A 141 -5.03 -11.00 -21.53
N GLN A 142 -5.52 -12.22 -21.32
CA GLN A 142 -6.91 -12.61 -21.62
C GLN A 142 -7.79 -12.56 -20.36
N LEU A 143 -8.81 -11.70 -20.35
CA LEU A 143 -9.67 -11.49 -19.18
C LEU A 143 -10.76 -12.53 -18.94
N ASP A 144 -11.03 -13.40 -19.90
CA ASP A 144 -12.02 -14.46 -19.81
C ASP A 144 -11.48 -15.76 -19.20
N ARG A 145 -10.15 -15.83 -18.98
CA ARG A 145 -9.45 -16.99 -18.39
C ARG A 145 -8.82 -16.83 -16.99
N PRO A 146 -9.13 -15.81 -16.16
CA PRO A 146 -8.58 -15.77 -14.81
C PRO A 146 -9.23 -16.83 -13.91
N PRO A 147 -8.57 -17.26 -12.81
CA PRO A 147 -9.09 -18.27 -11.89
C PRO A 147 -10.52 -18.04 -11.42
N PHE A 148 -10.87 -16.78 -11.15
CA PHE A 148 -12.22 -16.38 -10.74
C PHE A 148 -13.29 -16.71 -11.80
N MET A 149 -12.96 -16.60 -13.09
CA MET A 149 -13.88 -16.91 -14.20
C MET A 149 -14.10 -18.41 -14.37
N ASP A 150 -13.18 -19.22 -13.89
CA ASP A 150 -13.34 -20.67 -13.72
C ASP A 150 -14.02 -21.04 -12.38
N ALA A 151 -14.56 -20.05 -11.66
CA ALA A 151 -15.14 -20.20 -10.32
C ALA A 151 -14.21 -20.94 -9.34
N TRP A 152 -12.89 -20.85 -9.55
CA TRP A 152 -11.88 -21.55 -8.76
C TRP A 152 -12.01 -23.09 -8.78
N ASN A 153 -12.54 -23.68 -9.87
CA ASN A 153 -12.76 -25.13 -10.01
C ASN A 153 -11.47 -25.98 -10.12
N GLY A 154 -10.30 -25.35 -10.12
CA GLY A 154 -8.99 -25.96 -10.16
C GLY A 154 -8.35 -26.16 -8.77
N THR A 155 -7.04 -26.40 -8.77
CA THR A 155 -6.24 -26.54 -7.55
C THR A 155 -5.66 -25.19 -7.16
N LEU A 156 -5.87 -24.81 -5.90
CA LEU A 156 -5.27 -23.63 -5.28
C LEU A 156 -4.09 -24.03 -4.38
N ALA A 157 -2.99 -23.32 -4.54
CA ALA A 157 -1.79 -23.48 -3.72
C ALA A 157 -1.09 -22.13 -3.57
N ASN A 158 0.01 -22.15 -2.84
CA ASN A 158 0.83 -20.97 -2.63
C ASN A 158 2.30 -21.30 -2.88
N LEU A 159 3.09 -20.28 -3.19
CA LEU A 159 4.51 -20.40 -3.44
C LEU A 159 5.25 -19.39 -2.59
N LEU A 160 6.21 -19.85 -1.81
CA LEU A 160 7.17 -19.01 -1.12
C LEU A 160 8.52 -19.17 -1.81
N ALA A 161 9.10 -18.08 -2.29
CA ALA A 161 10.33 -18.07 -3.06
C ALA A 161 11.33 -17.04 -2.51
N VAL A 162 12.61 -17.30 -2.74
CA VAL A 162 13.68 -16.34 -2.59
C VAL A 162 14.18 -16.02 -3.99
N ILE A 163 14.06 -14.76 -4.40
CA ILE A 163 14.48 -14.30 -5.71
C ILE A 163 15.61 -13.30 -5.58
N ARG A 164 16.41 -13.19 -6.64
CA ARG A 164 17.39 -12.13 -6.82
C ARG A 164 16.97 -11.29 -8.03
N LEU A 165 16.91 -9.98 -7.83
CA LEU A 165 16.74 -9.02 -8.90
C LEU A 165 18.14 -8.53 -9.36
N ARG A 166 18.36 -8.46 -10.67
CA ARG A 166 19.61 -7.99 -11.29
C ARG A 166 19.28 -7.03 -12.42
N GLY A 167 19.87 -5.84 -12.40
CA GLY A 167 19.68 -4.85 -13.45
C GLY A 167 20.20 -3.48 -13.05
N GLY A 168 20.40 -2.62 -14.04
CA GLY A 168 20.79 -1.23 -13.83
C GLY A 168 19.57 -0.37 -13.56
N ARG A 169 19.65 0.47 -12.53
CA ARG A 169 18.59 1.43 -12.14
C ARG A 169 18.10 2.29 -13.30
N GLN A 170 19.02 2.69 -14.19
CA GLN A 170 18.72 3.57 -15.32
C GLN A 170 18.17 2.84 -16.54
N SER A 171 18.56 1.58 -16.81
CA SER A 171 18.19 0.92 -18.07
C SER A 171 16.78 0.32 -18.07
N GLY A 172 16.11 0.27 -16.90
CA GLY A 172 14.82 -0.40 -16.74
C GLY A 172 14.86 -1.93 -16.94
N ASN A 173 16.00 -2.47 -17.37
CA ASN A 173 16.21 -3.88 -17.65
C ASN A 173 16.59 -4.61 -16.36
N VAL A 174 15.56 -4.94 -15.57
CA VAL A 174 15.69 -5.74 -14.37
C VAL A 174 15.23 -7.16 -14.67
N THR A 175 16.16 -8.10 -14.51
CA THR A 175 15.93 -9.54 -14.59
C THR A 175 15.74 -10.12 -13.19
N ALA A 176 15.02 -11.22 -13.10
CA ALA A 176 14.81 -11.94 -11.85
C ALA A 176 15.30 -13.39 -11.98
N SER A 177 15.87 -13.94 -10.90
CA SER A 177 16.21 -15.35 -10.81
C SER A 177 15.81 -15.94 -9.47
N VAL A 178 15.45 -17.22 -9.44
CA VAL A 178 15.05 -17.90 -8.20
C VAL A 178 16.28 -18.54 -7.56
N LEU A 179 16.54 -18.20 -6.29
CA LEU A 179 17.59 -18.79 -5.46
C LEU A 179 17.07 -20.01 -4.67
N GLY A 180 15.76 -20.08 -4.46
CA GLY A 180 15.14 -21.07 -3.59
C GLY A 180 13.63 -20.93 -3.59
N HIS A 181 12.91 -22.01 -3.36
CA HIS A 181 11.46 -21.95 -3.24
C HIS A 181 10.91 -23.11 -2.42
N ARG A 182 9.66 -22.95 -1.98
CA ARG A 182 8.85 -23.97 -1.35
C ARG A 182 7.41 -23.83 -1.83
N TYR A 183 6.88 -24.90 -2.40
CA TYR A 183 5.47 -25.00 -2.78
C TYR A 183 4.64 -25.37 -1.55
N LEU A 184 3.57 -24.62 -1.30
CA LEU A 184 2.70 -24.72 -0.14
C LEU A 184 1.32 -25.15 -0.61
N ASN A 185 1.08 -26.45 -0.68
CA ASN A 185 -0.14 -27.06 -1.23
C ASN A 185 -1.11 -27.59 -0.15
N GLU A 186 -0.77 -27.43 1.12
CA GLU A 186 -1.53 -27.99 2.24
C GLU A 186 -2.84 -27.21 2.49
N PHE A 187 -2.81 -25.88 2.29
CA PHE A 187 -3.95 -25.00 2.53
C PHE A 187 -4.03 -23.90 1.47
N ASN A 188 -5.26 -23.50 1.12
CA ASN A 188 -5.50 -22.31 0.30
C ASN A 188 -5.38 -21.05 1.18
N TYR A 189 -4.17 -20.51 1.25
CA TYR A 189 -3.92 -19.22 1.88
C TYR A 189 -4.37 -18.07 0.95
N GLU A 190 -5.12 -17.10 1.49
CA GLU A 190 -5.53 -15.89 0.80
C GLU A 190 -4.82 -14.65 1.37
N ASP A 191 -4.82 -13.56 0.59
CA ASP A 191 -4.35 -12.23 1.01
C ASP A 191 -2.97 -12.20 1.67
N GLY A 192 -2.02 -12.94 1.08
CA GLY A 192 -0.65 -12.97 1.57
C GLY A 192 0.01 -11.59 1.60
N ARG A 193 0.66 -11.27 2.73
CA ARG A 193 1.40 -10.02 2.96
C ARG A 193 2.73 -10.33 3.66
N LEU A 194 3.85 -10.03 3.02
CA LEU A 194 5.19 -10.17 3.61
C LEU A 194 5.65 -8.86 4.24
N PHE A 195 6.23 -8.91 5.44
CA PHE A 195 6.70 -7.72 6.15
C PHE A 195 7.75 -8.09 7.22
N HIS A 196 8.57 -7.14 7.63
CA HIS A 196 9.42 -7.29 8.81
C HIS A 196 8.76 -6.67 10.04
N ASP A 197 9.03 -7.24 11.20
CA ASP A 197 8.73 -6.59 12.47
C ASP A 197 9.83 -5.60 12.89
N GLN A 198 9.65 -4.93 14.03
CA GLN A 198 10.64 -4.01 14.62
C GLN A 198 11.99 -4.64 14.97
N ARG A 199 12.11 -5.98 14.93
CA ARG A 199 13.37 -6.71 15.16
C ARG A 199 13.97 -7.23 13.86
N GLY A 200 13.47 -6.79 12.70
CA GLY A 200 13.91 -7.23 11.38
C GLY A 200 13.56 -8.68 11.06
N ARG A 201 12.64 -9.31 11.81
CA ARG A 201 12.22 -10.69 11.55
C ARG A 201 11.14 -10.67 10.47
N LEU A 202 11.30 -11.53 9.46
CA LEU A 202 10.34 -11.65 8.38
C LEU A 202 9.11 -12.47 8.81
N PHE A 203 7.93 -11.93 8.51
CA PHE A 203 6.65 -12.58 8.71
C PHE A 203 5.82 -12.57 7.43
N LEU A 204 4.93 -13.56 7.33
CA LEU A 204 3.90 -13.68 6.31
C LEU A 204 2.55 -13.67 7.02
N TYR A 205 1.74 -12.64 6.77
CA TYR A 205 0.33 -12.61 7.15
C TYR A 205 -0.49 -13.35 6.08
N LEU A 206 -1.45 -14.17 6.52
CA LEU A 206 -2.39 -14.90 5.67
C LEU A 206 -3.79 -14.84 6.26
N SER A 207 -4.76 -14.60 5.39
CA SER A 207 -6.18 -14.76 5.67
C SER A 207 -6.59 -16.17 5.28
N LEU A 208 -7.05 -16.95 6.25
CA LEU A 208 -7.45 -18.34 6.08
C LEU A 208 -8.98 -18.44 6.03
N PRO A 209 -9.59 -18.77 4.89
CA PRO A 209 -11.04 -18.98 4.86
C PRO A 209 -11.43 -20.19 5.71
N PHE A 210 -12.47 -20.08 6.52
CA PHE A 210 -13.17 -21.23 7.09
C PHE A 210 -14.03 -21.88 6.00
N GLY A 211 -13.84 -23.20 5.80
CA GLY A 211 -14.66 -24.01 4.89
C GLY A 211 -14.16 -24.07 3.44
N LYS A 212 -14.55 -25.14 2.73
CA LYS A 212 -14.05 -25.54 1.41
C LYS A 212 -14.46 -24.60 0.26
N TYR A 213 -15.52 -23.79 0.43
CA TYR A 213 -16.12 -22.97 -0.64
C TYR A 213 -16.74 -21.64 -0.15
N GLY A 214 -16.22 -20.99 0.89
CA GLY A 214 -16.73 -19.67 1.32
C GLY A 214 -18.19 -19.66 1.81
N GLY A 215 -18.74 -20.81 2.21
CA GLY A 215 -20.02 -20.89 2.93
C GLY A 215 -19.83 -20.48 4.39
N ALA A 216 -20.43 -19.35 4.77
CA ALA A 216 -20.15 -18.53 5.96
C ALA A 216 -18.70 -18.00 5.98
N ARG A 217 -18.48 -16.84 5.34
CA ARG A 217 -17.16 -16.23 5.03
C ARG A 217 -16.36 -15.73 6.25
N ALA A 218 -16.24 -16.52 7.31
CA ALA A 218 -15.28 -16.23 8.38
C ALA A 218 -13.87 -16.54 7.88
N SER A 219 -12.95 -15.58 7.99
CA SER A 219 -11.51 -15.82 7.81
C SER A 219 -10.81 -15.78 9.17
N VAL A 220 -9.79 -16.62 9.32
CA VAL A 220 -8.84 -16.55 10.43
C VAL A 220 -7.61 -15.81 9.95
N ASN A 221 -7.28 -14.73 10.65
CA ASN A 221 -6.08 -13.96 10.35
C ASN A 221 -4.91 -14.56 11.11
N THR A 222 -3.87 -14.95 10.37
CA THR A 222 -2.70 -15.62 10.95
C THR A 222 -1.42 -14.97 10.46
N VAL A 223 -0.38 -15.04 11.30
CA VAL A 223 0.99 -14.69 10.91
C VAL A 223 1.91 -15.88 11.10
N PHE A 224 2.78 -16.07 10.14
CA PHE A 224 3.80 -17.11 10.13
C PHE A 224 5.15 -16.42 10.13
N ARG A 225 6.06 -16.85 11.02
CA ARG A 225 7.46 -16.44 10.90
C ARG A 225 8.02 -17.11 9.65
N VAL A 226 8.64 -16.33 8.77
CA VAL A 226 9.35 -16.87 7.61
C VAL A 226 10.81 -17.10 8.00
N LEU A 227 11.26 -18.33 7.80
CA LEU A 227 12.62 -18.77 8.09
C LEU A 227 13.29 -19.12 6.76
N ILE A 228 14.49 -18.60 6.54
CA ILE A 228 15.21 -18.78 5.27
C ILE A 228 16.61 -19.26 5.59
N THR A 229 16.95 -20.46 5.12
CA THR A 229 18.29 -21.01 5.23
C THR A 229 18.94 -21.01 3.86
N CYS A 230 20.03 -20.25 3.70
CA CYS A 230 20.80 -20.24 2.45
C CYS A 230 22.13 -20.97 2.65
N ARG A 231 22.42 -21.94 1.78
CA ARG A 231 23.70 -22.66 1.78
C ARG A 231 24.57 -22.11 0.65
N ARG A 232 25.82 -21.77 0.97
CA ARG A 232 26.86 -21.57 -0.03
C ARG A 232 27.34 -22.94 -0.47
N THR A 233 26.91 -23.36 -1.66
CA THR A 233 27.48 -24.54 -2.34
C THR A 233 28.49 -24.06 -3.39
N PRO A 234 29.37 -24.93 -3.90
CA PRO A 234 30.23 -24.61 -5.05
C PRO A 234 29.46 -24.26 -6.35
N GLY A 235 28.12 -24.33 -6.33
CA GLY A 235 27.21 -23.93 -7.41
C GLY A 235 26.37 -22.69 -7.05
N PRO A 236 25.21 -22.48 -7.69
CA PRO A 236 24.36 -21.34 -7.37
C PRO A 236 23.88 -21.43 -5.91
N ASN A 237 24.00 -20.31 -5.17
CA ASN A 237 23.47 -20.19 -3.81
C ASN A 237 22.03 -20.70 -3.75
N LYS A 238 21.80 -21.74 -2.95
CA LYS A 238 20.47 -22.32 -2.76
C LYS A 238 19.89 -21.87 -1.43
N CYS A 239 18.70 -21.29 -1.47
CA CYS A 239 17.94 -20.92 -0.29
C CYS A 239 16.74 -21.86 -0.10
N ASP A 240 16.34 -22.08 1.15
CA ASP A 240 15.17 -22.87 1.51
C ASP A 240 14.26 -22.03 2.42
N PRO A 241 13.24 -21.35 1.86
CA PRO A 241 12.28 -20.60 2.64
C PRO A 241 11.19 -21.53 3.20
N HIS A 242 10.86 -21.39 4.47
CA HIS A 242 9.81 -22.15 5.13
C HIS A 242 9.03 -21.31 6.13
N LEU A 243 7.81 -21.76 6.43
CA LEU A 243 6.95 -21.16 7.43
C LEU A 243 7.20 -21.85 8.78
N GLY A 244 7.36 -21.04 9.82
CA GLY A 244 7.27 -21.49 11.21
C GLY A 244 5.81 -21.80 11.60
N PRO A 245 5.56 -22.12 12.87
CA PRO A 245 4.20 -22.38 13.34
C PRO A 245 3.30 -21.14 13.20
N PRO A 246 2.01 -21.31 12.85
CA PRO A 246 1.06 -20.21 12.76
C PRO A 246 0.82 -19.55 14.12
N ARG A 247 0.62 -18.23 14.09
CA ARG A 247 0.11 -17.44 15.23
C ARG A 247 -1.18 -16.76 14.84
N LEU A 248 -2.21 -16.95 15.66
CA LEU A 248 -3.52 -16.35 15.47
C LEU A 248 -3.47 -14.85 15.80
N LEU A 249 -3.94 -14.01 14.90
CA LEU A 249 -4.26 -12.62 15.18
C LEU A 249 -5.76 -12.52 15.48
N ARG A 250 -6.12 -12.20 16.73
CA ARG A 250 -7.49 -12.23 17.22
C ARG A 250 -8.01 -10.85 17.57
N TYR A 251 -9.15 -10.48 16.98
CA TYR A 251 -9.94 -9.32 17.36
C TYR A 251 -11.32 -9.77 17.84
N ASP A 252 -11.60 -9.61 19.13
CA ASP A 252 -12.79 -10.17 19.80
C ASP A 252 -14.11 -9.57 19.35
N ARG A 253 -14.07 -8.39 18.70
CA ARG A 253 -15.26 -7.72 18.16
C ARG A 253 -15.37 -7.83 16.63
N SER A 254 -14.60 -8.73 16.00
CA SER A 254 -14.75 -8.97 14.57
C SER A 254 -16.14 -9.55 14.31
N ILE A 255 -16.98 -8.80 13.64
CA ILE A 255 -18.27 -9.28 13.13
C ILE A 255 -18.00 -9.64 11.67
N ALA A 256 -17.79 -10.94 11.44
CA ALA A 256 -17.81 -11.62 10.16
C ALA A 256 -17.14 -10.87 8.95
N TRP A 257 -16.03 -11.46 8.46
CA TRP A 257 -15.48 -11.34 7.07
C TRP A 257 -14.26 -10.43 6.89
N ASP A 258 -13.47 -10.21 7.94
CA ASP A 258 -12.35 -9.28 7.91
C ASP A 258 -11.06 -9.88 7.32
N LYS A 259 -10.91 -9.77 6.00
CA LYS A 259 -9.76 -10.33 5.26
C LYS A 259 -8.58 -9.36 5.05
N ASN A 260 -8.81 -8.06 5.22
CA ASN A 260 -7.92 -6.99 4.73
C ASN A 260 -7.07 -6.32 5.81
N TRP A 261 -6.45 -7.09 6.68
CA TRP A 261 -5.53 -6.50 7.65
C TRP A 261 -4.18 -6.28 7.00
N VAL A 262 -3.58 -5.12 7.24
CA VAL A 262 -2.39 -4.67 6.52
C VAL A 262 -1.28 -4.32 7.52
N PRO A 263 -0.20 -5.11 7.61
CA PRO A 263 0.87 -4.88 8.57
C PRO A 263 1.74 -3.67 8.20
N TRP A 264 2.38 -3.04 9.18
CA TRP A 264 3.36 -1.98 8.96
C TRP A 264 4.77 -2.51 9.20
N ASN A 265 5.61 -2.40 8.18
CA ASN A 265 6.98 -2.87 8.18
C ASN A 265 7.80 -2.17 9.28
N GLY A 266 8.56 -2.93 10.05
CA GLY A 266 9.37 -2.42 11.15
C GLY A 266 8.60 -2.16 12.44
N THR A 267 7.35 -2.63 12.58
CA THR A 267 6.54 -2.41 13.79
C THR A 267 5.82 -3.68 14.25
N ASN A 268 4.99 -3.56 15.28
CA ASN A 268 3.95 -4.50 15.69
C ASN A 268 2.53 -4.02 15.30
N MET A 269 2.45 -2.96 14.50
CA MET A 269 1.20 -2.30 14.15
C MET A 269 0.63 -2.86 12.86
N MET A 270 -0.69 -2.89 12.82
CA MET A 270 -1.45 -3.36 11.68
C MET A 270 -2.68 -2.49 11.50
N SER A 271 -2.93 -2.18 10.25
CA SER A 271 -4.11 -1.48 9.82
C SER A 271 -5.28 -2.41 9.61
N TYR A 272 -6.43 -1.99 10.10
CA TYR A 272 -7.72 -2.60 9.81
C TYR A 272 -8.49 -1.70 8.85
N SER A 273 -8.54 -2.12 7.59
CA SER A 273 -9.23 -1.39 6.53
C SER A 273 -10.64 -1.97 6.35
N HIS A 274 -11.67 -1.20 6.70
CA HIS A 274 -13.06 -1.55 6.38
C HIS A 274 -13.38 -1.20 4.92
N TYR A 275 -14.22 -2.00 4.26
CA TYR A 275 -14.87 -1.60 3.01
C TYR A 275 -15.99 -0.59 3.32
N GLY A 276 -15.98 0.61 2.72
CA GLY A 276 -16.98 1.65 2.96
C GLY A 276 -16.43 3.07 2.72
N PRO A 277 -16.89 4.11 3.45
CA PRO A 277 -16.36 5.49 3.35
C PRO A 277 -14.94 5.65 3.93
N PHE A 278 -14.18 4.56 3.97
CA PHE A 278 -13.04 4.41 4.83
C PHE A 278 -11.75 4.96 4.21
N GLY A 279 -11.04 5.67 5.06
CA GLY A 279 -9.63 5.87 4.97
C GLY A 279 -8.84 4.74 5.62
N PRO A 280 -7.55 4.68 5.33
CA PRO A 280 -6.61 4.03 6.21
C PRO A 280 -6.62 4.77 7.58
N HIS A 281 -6.90 4.24 8.76
CA HIS A 281 -7.14 2.89 9.26
C HIS A 281 -7.63 3.01 10.71
N SER A 282 -8.29 1.98 11.23
CA SER A 282 -8.17 1.71 12.66
C SER A 282 -6.91 0.86 12.89
N VAL A 283 -6.12 1.15 13.92
CA VAL A 283 -4.80 0.53 14.13
C VAL A 283 -4.89 -0.49 15.25
N PHE A 284 -4.36 -1.69 15.03
CA PHE A 284 -4.05 -2.67 16.05
C PHE A 284 -2.57 -2.59 16.42
N ASN A 285 -2.26 -2.79 17.69
CA ASN A 285 -0.88 -2.93 18.18
C ASN A 285 -0.74 -4.29 18.85
N TRP A 286 -0.22 -5.26 18.11
CA TRP A 286 -0.14 -6.66 18.55
C TRP A 286 0.87 -6.91 19.67
N SER A 287 1.55 -5.87 20.18
CA SER A 287 2.75 -5.94 21.03
C SER A 287 3.95 -6.61 20.35
N THR A 288 3.77 -7.84 19.85
CA THR A 288 4.72 -8.55 19.00
C THR A 288 4.01 -9.55 18.09
N TYR A 289 4.49 -9.72 16.86
CA TYR A 289 3.98 -10.77 15.97
C TYR A 289 4.44 -12.18 16.33
N ARG A 290 5.41 -12.34 17.26
CA ARG A 290 5.86 -13.66 17.72
C ARG A 290 4.78 -14.33 18.58
N ASP A 291 4.20 -13.55 19.47
CA ASP A 291 3.22 -13.97 20.48
C ASP A 291 2.17 -12.84 20.56
N PRO A 292 1.31 -12.71 19.53
CA PRO A 292 0.36 -11.60 19.44
C PRO A 292 -0.68 -11.66 20.55
N VAL A 293 -0.99 -10.50 21.12
CA VAL A 293 -2.00 -10.37 22.19
C VAL A 293 -3.38 -10.14 21.55
N PRO A 294 -4.44 -10.83 21.98
CA PRO A 294 -5.80 -10.54 21.52
C PRO A 294 -6.23 -9.12 21.84
N HIS A 295 -7.00 -8.50 20.93
CA HIS A 295 -7.55 -7.15 21.14
C HIS A 295 -9.07 -7.13 21.12
N ALA A 296 -9.64 -6.24 21.92
CA ALA A 296 -11.08 -5.94 21.92
C ALA A 296 -11.40 -4.51 21.45
N ARG A 297 -10.38 -3.68 21.18
CA ARG A 297 -10.50 -2.28 20.72
C ARG A 297 -9.32 -1.92 19.82
N PHE A 298 -9.49 -0.89 19.01
CA PHE A 298 -8.39 -0.30 18.24
C PHE A 298 -7.49 0.56 19.13
N TYR A 299 -6.19 0.52 18.86
CA TYR A 299 -5.16 1.35 19.50
C TYR A 299 -5.28 2.83 19.10
N SER A 300 -5.62 3.10 17.84
CA SER A 300 -5.87 4.44 17.32
C SER A 300 -6.88 4.37 16.17
N MET A 301 -7.62 5.46 15.97
CA MET A 301 -8.51 5.65 14.82
C MET A 301 -8.15 6.97 14.16
N SER A 302 -7.76 6.95 12.89
CA SER A 302 -7.42 8.17 12.14
C SER A 302 -8.69 8.98 11.83
N ASN A 303 -8.54 10.31 11.69
CA ASN A 303 -9.62 11.16 11.17
C ASN A 303 -9.78 10.95 9.66
N GLN A 304 -11.01 10.73 9.17
CA GLN A 304 -11.28 10.28 7.79
C GLN A 304 -12.22 11.20 7.00
N THR A 305 -12.23 12.50 7.30
CA THR A 305 -13.09 13.48 6.60
C THR A 305 -12.97 13.39 5.08
N PHE A 306 -11.74 13.36 4.56
CA PHE A 306 -11.48 13.21 3.12
C PHE A 306 -12.16 11.97 2.53
N PHE A 307 -11.99 10.79 3.16
CA PHE A 307 -12.52 9.53 2.61
C PHE A 307 -14.04 9.44 2.68
N SER A 308 -14.62 10.05 3.73
CA SER A 308 -16.06 10.23 3.82
C SER A 308 -16.58 11.13 2.71
N ALA A 309 -15.90 12.25 2.44
CA ALA A 309 -16.24 13.14 1.32
C ALA A 309 -16.04 12.45 -0.04
N PHE A 310 -14.94 11.73 -0.23
CA PHE A 310 -14.65 10.95 -1.44
C PHE A 310 -15.76 9.94 -1.73
N SER A 311 -16.16 9.15 -0.72
CA SER A 311 -17.22 8.16 -0.85
C SER A 311 -18.58 8.80 -1.13
N LYS A 312 -18.86 9.98 -0.57
CA LYS A 312 -20.09 10.73 -0.88
C LYS A 312 -20.08 11.24 -2.32
N THR A 313 -18.95 11.75 -2.79
CA THR A 313 -18.80 12.30 -4.14
C THR A 313 -18.88 11.20 -5.20
N PHE A 314 -18.04 10.17 -5.10
CA PHE A 314 -17.94 9.15 -6.14
C PHE A 314 -18.93 8.00 -5.99
N GLY A 315 -19.48 7.77 -4.80
CA GLY A 315 -20.48 6.74 -4.57
C GLY A 315 -20.01 5.38 -5.09
N ARG A 316 -20.73 4.82 -6.08
CA ARG A 316 -20.42 3.53 -6.71
C ARG A 316 -19.41 3.59 -7.86
N LEU A 317 -18.96 4.78 -8.23
CA LEU A 317 -18.05 5.00 -9.37
C LEU A 317 -16.60 4.71 -9.01
N MET A 318 -16.17 5.13 -7.82
CA MET A 318 -14.84 4.86 -7.31
C MET A 318 -14.88 4.52 -5.83
N HIS A 319 -14.11 3.51 -5.44
CA HIS A 319 -13.89 3.17 -4.03
C HIS A 319 -12.41 2.96 -3.77
N LEU A 320 -11.92 3.53 -2.68
CA LEU A 320 -10.57 3.30 -2.16
C LEU A 320 -10.64 2.20 -1.12
N SER A 321 -9.71 1.25 -1.15
CA SER A 321 -9.68 0.18 -0.15
C SER A 321 -8.31 -0.49 -0.03
N GLY A 322 -8.15 -1.22 1.08
CA GLY A 322 -7.01 -2.09 1.40
C GLY A 322 -5.63 -1.47 1.19
N GLY A 323 -4.63 -2.35 1.09
CA GLY A 323 -3.31 -1.96 0.65
C GLY A 323 -2.24 -3.02 0.82
N THR A 324 -1.05 -2.68 0.36
CA THR A 324 0.21 -3.36 0.64
C THR A 324 0.64 -3.09 2.08
N PRO A 325 1.55 -3.90 2.64
CA PRO A 325 2.23 -3.51 3.87
C PRO A 325 2.83 -2.12 3.71
N ALA A 326 2.72 -1.31 4.76
CA ALA A 326 3.25 0.04 4.76
C ALA A 326 4.75 0.01 5.11
N ILE A 327 5.57 0.82 4.44
CA ILE A 327 7.00 0.92 4.72
C ILE A 327 7.35 2.24 5.38
N LEU A 328 8.19 2.19 6.41
CA LEU A 328 8.68 3.38 7.08
C LEU A 328 9.63 4.14 6.14
N GLU A 329 9.34 5.43 5.95
CA GLU A 329 10.17 6.31 5.13
C GLU A 329 11.48 6.69 5.83
N PRO A 330 12.53 7.11 5.09
CA PRO A 330 13.85 7.31 5.69
C PRO A 330 13.87 8.42 6.76
N SER A 331 12.92 9.35 6.70
CA SER A 331 12.71 10.38 7.72
C SER A 331 12.24 9.81 9.06
N LEU A 332 11.75 8.57 9.09
CA LEU A 332 11.12 7.89 10.23
C LEU A 332 9.85 8.59 10.74
N THR A 333 9.33 9.57 10.01
CA THR A 333 8.17 10.37 10.40
C THR A 333 6.88 9.93 9.71
N THR A 334 6.99 9.17 8.62
CA THR A 334 5.85 8.79 7.78
C THR A 334 6.00 7.37 7.24
N TYR A 335 4.86 6.74 6.98
CA TYR A 335 4.77 5.50 6.25
C TYR A 335 4.21 5.75 4.85
N LEU A 336 4.68 4.96 3.89
CA LEU A 336 4.14 4.89 2.53
C LEU A 336 3.48 3.53 2.30
N ALA A 337 2.34 3.51 1.63
CA ALA A 337 1.65 2.30 1.22
C ALA A 337 0.97 2.47 -0.15
N VAL A 338 0.66 1.34 -0.79
CA VAL A 338 -0.14 1.29 -2.02
C VAL A 338 -1.50 0.70 -1.69
N GLY A 339 -2.57 1.46 -1.92
CA GLY A 339 -3.94 0.99 -1.82
C GLY A 339 -4.47 0.47 -3.17
N HIS A 340 -5.59 -0.25 -3.12
CA HIS A 340 -6.32 -0.64 -4.31
C HIS A 340 -7.54 0.24 -4.48
N MET A 341 -7.83 0.60 -5.72
CA MET A 341 -8.95 1.44 -6.06
C MET A 341 -9.85 0.68 -7.01
N ARG A 342 -11.10 0.50 -6.60
CA ARG A 342 -12.16 -0.01 -7.45
C ARG A 342 -12.67 1.14 -8.31
N VAL A 343 -12.78 0.92 -9.62
CA VAL A 343 -13.23 1.93 -10.58
C VAL A 343 -14.33 1.34 -11.45
N HIS A 344 -15.35 2.13 -11.72
CA HIS A 344 -16.38 1.78 -12.68
C HIS A 344 -15.78 1.77 -14.10
N PRO A 345 -15.98 0.73 -14.93
CA PRO A 345 -15.35 0.66 -16.25
C PRO A 345 -15.64 1.86 -17.16
N GLY A 346 -16.82 2.47 -17.02
CA GLY A 346 -17.19 3.68 -17.76
C GLY A 346 -16.34 4.92 -17.44
N CYS A 347 -15.53 4.88 -16.38
CA CYS A 347 -14.54 5.92 -16.10
C CYS A 347 -13.23 5.76 -16.88
N LEU A 348 -12.92 4.55 -17.36
CA LEU A 348 -11.63 4.20 -17.97
C LEU A 348 -11.79 3.82 -19.44
N HIS A 349 -12.86 3.09 -19.75
CA HIS A 349 -13.17 2.48 -21.03
C HIS A 349 -14.62 2.76 -21.44
N PRO A 350 -15.05 4.03 -21.53
CA PRO A 350 -16.43 4.35 -21.89
C PRO A 350 -16.85 3.77 -23.24
N GLU A 351 -15.93 3.70 -24.21
CA GLU A 351 -16.14 3.08 -25.52
C GLU A 351 -16.45 1.58 -25.43
N SER A 352 -16.12 0.94 -24.31
CA SER A 352 -16.30 -0.49 -24.13
C SER A 352 -17.68 -0.85 -23.56
N ILE A 353 -18.48 0.12 -23.07
CA ILE A 353 -19.80 -0.15 -22.47
C ILE A 353 -20.90 -0.12 -23.53
N PRO A 354 -21.59 -1.25 -23.81
CA PRO A 354 -22.68 -1.29 -24.78
C PRO A 354 -23.84 -0.35 -24.42
N GLY A 355 -24.23 0.51 -25.36
CA GLY A 355 -25.36 1.43 -25.21
C GLY A 355 -25.04 2.74 -24.47
N LEU A 356 -23.83 2.91 -23.94
CA LEU A 356 -23.42 4.16 -23.31
C LEU A 356 -23.31 5.31 -24.34
N ASP A 357 -22.91 4.98 -25.56
CA ASP A 357 -22.91 5.85 -26.74
C ASP A 357 -24.31 6.39 -27.09
N LYS A 358 -25.37 5.59 -26.88
CA LYS A 358 -26.77 6.03 -27.09
C LYS A 358 -27.25 7.00 -26.02
N VAL A 359 -26.65 6.93 -24.83
CA VAL A 359 -26.98 7.78 -23.69
C VAL A 359 -26.19 9.08 -23.72
N LEU A 360 -24.93 9.03 -24.15
CA LEU A 360 -24.01 10.18 -24.11
C LEU A 360 -23.72 10.80 -25.49
N GLY A 361 -24.07 10.13 -26.58
CA GLY A 361 -23.68 10.52 -27.94
C GLY A 361 -22.32 9.94 -28.34
N THR A 362 -22.17 9.66 -29.63
CA THR A 362 -20.91 9.20 -30.21
C THR A 362 -19.86 10.32 -30.15
N GLY A 363 -18.69 10.06 -29.56
CA GLY A 363 -17.56 11.00 -29.54
C GLY A 363 -17.28 11.67 -28.18
N ILE A 364 -18.09 11.42 -27.15
CA ILE A 364 -17.78 11.90 -25.79
C ILE A 364 -16.78 10.96 -25.13
N ARG A 365 -15.56 11.46 -24.85
CA ARG A 365 -14.60 10.78 -23.96
C ARG A 365 -15.03 10.98 -22.50
N VAL A 366 -15.65 9.96 -21.93
CA VAL A 366 -16.12 9.98 -20.54
C VAL A 366 -14.99 9.59 -19.60
N ASN A 367 -14.87 10.29 -18.48
CA ASN A 367 -14.02 9.91 -17.35
C ASN A 367 -14.88 9.92 -16.08
N CYS A 368 -14.33 9.56 -14.92
CA CYS A 368 -15.11 9.60 -13.68
C CYS A 368 -15.70 10.99 -13.37
N GLY A 369 -15.02 12.08 -13.70
CA GLY A 369 -15.54 13.44 -13.56
C GLY A 369 -16.78 13.68 -14.44
N HIS A 370 -16.77 13.25 -15.69
CA HIS A 370 -17.95 13.30 -16.57
C HIS A 370 -19.07 12.38 -16.06
N MET A 371 -18.74 11.20 -15.53
CA MET A 371 -19.73 10.31 -14.91
C MET A 371 -20.40 10.96 -13.69
N LEU A 372 -19.69 11.82 -12.94
CA LEU A 372 -20.27 12.58 -11.83
C LEU A 372 -21.29 13.63 -12.28
N THR A 373 -21.18 14.17 -13.49
CA THR A 373 -22.11 15.20 -13.99
C THR A 373 -23.37 14.62 -14.60
N LEU A 374 -23.45 13.30 -14.80
CA LEU A 374 -24.65 12.64 -15.32
C LEU A 374 -25.82 12.71 -14.32
N ASP A 375 -27.03 12.78 -14.84
CA ASP A 375 -28.26 12.72 -14.04
C ASP A 375 -28.36 11.40 -13.25
N SER A 376 -29.01 11.46 -12.09
CA SER A 376 -29.14 10.32 -11.18
C SER A 376 -29.85 9.13 -11.81
N GLN A 377 -30.87 9.37 -12.64
CA GLN A 377 -31.56 8.33 -13.41
C GLN A 377 -30.63 7.66 -14.42
N VAL A 378 -29.80 8.44 -15.12
CA VAL A 378 -28.81 7.93 -16.07
C VAL A 378 -27.78 7.09 -15.34
N LYS A 379 -27.20 7.59 -14.23
CA LYS A 379 -26.27 6.83 -13.39
C LYS A 379 -26.86 5.50 -12.89
N GLY A 380 -28.12 5.51 -12.48
CA GLY A 380 -28.84 4.32 -12.03
C GLY A 380 -29.08 3.28 -13.12
N SER A 381 -29.11 3.70 -14.38
CA SER A 381 -29.35 2.83 -15.54
C SER A 381 -28.09 2.13 -16.07
N ILE A 382 -26.89 2.56 -15.66
CA ILE A 382 -25.63 2.00 -16.14
C ILE A 382 -25.43 0.60 -15.51
N PRO A 383 -25.48 -0.49 -16.30
CA PRO A 383 -25.52 -1.83 -15.77
C PRO A 383 -24.18 -2.24 -15.17
N PHE A 384 -24.20 -2.66 -13.92
CA PHE A 384 -23.04 -3.17 -13.19
C PHE A 384 -22.91 -4.69 -13.37
N ARG A 385 -22.71 -5.12 -14.61
CA ARG A 385 -22.64 -6.54 -14.98
C ARG A 385 -21.47 -6.75 -15.94
N THR A 386 -20.93 -7.95 -15.93
CA THR A 386 -19.88 -8.35 -16.86
C THR A 386 -20.44 -8.25 -18.28
N PHE A 387 -19.74 -7.56 -19.17
CA PHE A 387 -20.23 -7.25 -20.52
C PHE A 387 -19.22 -7.72 -21.58
N MET A 388 -19.69 -7.83 -22.83
CA MET A 388 -18.82 -8.09 -23.98
C MET A 388 -18.48 -6.76 -24.66
N TYR A 389 -17.22 -6.58 -25.04
CA TYR A 389 -16.76 -5.40 -25.78
C TYR A 389 -15.93 -5.85 -26.98
N ARG A 390 -15.82 -4.97 -27.98
CA ARG A 390 -14.99 -5.19 -29.15
C ARG A 390 -13.59 -4.65 -28.87
N GLY A 391 -12.59 -5.53 -28.88
CA GLY A 391 -11.19 -5.16 -28.70
C GLY A 391 -10.62 -4.38 -29.89
N PRO A 392 -9.40 -3.82 -29.76
CA PRO A 392 -8.70 -3.14 -30.86
C PRO A 392 -8.48 -4.02 -32.10
N ASP A 393 -8.45 -5.34 -31.90
CA ASP A 393 -8.33 -6.38 -32.94
C ASP A 393 -9.68 -6.74 -33.60
N GLY A 394 -10.78 -6.11 -33.17
CA GLY A 394 -12.13 -6.38 -33.67
C GLY A 394 -12.81 -7.59 -33.03
N ASN A 395 -12.12 -8.34 -32.17
CA ASN A 395 -12.68 -9.53 -31.52
C ASN A 395 -13.53 -9.15 -30.31
N MET A 396 -14.59 -9.93 -30.05
CA MET A 396 -15.42 -9.76 -28.88
C MET A 396 -14.74 -10.38 -27.65
N THR A 397 -14.42 -9.57 -26.65
CA THR A 397 -13.80 -9.99 -25.39
C THR A 397 -14.73 -9.69 -24.21
N LYS A 398 -14.64 -10.47 -23.15
CA LYS A 398 -15.42 -10.26 -21.92
C LYS A 398 -14.69 -9.28 -21.00
N HIS A 399 -15.39 -8.22 -20.58
CA HIS A 399 -14.91 -7.24 -19.60
C HIS A 399 -15.59 -7.44 -18.26
N TYR A 400 -14.82 -7.38 -17.18
CA TYR A 400 -15.38 -7.44 -15.84
C TYR A 400 -16.20 -6.19 -15.51
N HIS A 401 -17.15 -6.29 -14.58
CA HIS A 401 -18.01 -5.15 -14.25
C HIS A 401 -17.30 -4.07 -13.41
N VAL A 402 -15.99 -4.22 -13.20
CA VAL A 402 -15.14 -3.40 -12.34
C VAL A 402 -13.72 -3.43 -12.88
N ASP A 403 -13.06 -2.27 -12.86
CA ASP A 403 -11.61 -2.18 -12.99
C ASP A 403 -10.96 -1.93 -11.64
N TYR A 404 -9.72 -2.39 -11.49
CA TYR A 404 -8.92 -2.10 -10.31
C TYR A 404 -7.66 -1.37 -10.69
N GLY A 405 -7.45 -0.24 -10.04
CA GLY A 405 -6.22 0.53 -10.10
C GLY A 405 -5.50 0.57 -8.76
N LEU A 406 -4.38 1.27 -8.77
CA LEU A 406 -3.51 1.52 -7.64
C LEU A 406 -3.67 2.97 -7.18
N PHE A 407 -3.40 3.24 -5.92
CA PHE A 407 -3.11 4.59 -5.46
C PHE A 407 -2.06 4.52 -4.35
N LEU A 408 -1.23 5.55 -4.25
CA LEU A 408 -0.28 5.72 -3.16
C LEU A 408 -0.91 6.57 -2.07
N TYR A 409 -0.59 6.27 -0.82
CA TYR A 409 -0.94 7.14 0.30
C TYR A 409 0.16 7.13 1.35
N ARG A 410 0.31 8.28 2.00
CA ARG A 410 1.30 8.52 3.05
C ARG A 410 0.58 8.89 4.33
N PHE A 411 1.04 8.39 5.47
CA PHE A 411 0.48 8.72 6.78
C PHE A 411 1.55 8.87 7.85
N THR A 412 1.24 9.58 8.93
CA THR A 412 2.20 9.85 10.01
C THR A 412 2.59 8.57 10.74
N ALA A 413 3.87 8.46 11.13
CA ALA A 413 4.38 7.31 11.88
C ALA A 413 4.04 7.34 13.37
N ALA A 414 3.51 8.47 13.86
CA ALA A 414 3.01 8.65 15.21
C ALA A 414 1.48 8.79 15.23
N PRO A 415 0.81 8.41 16.34
CA PRO A 415 -0.60 8.69 16.55
C PRO A 415 -0.93 10.18 16.31
N PRO A 416 -2.08 10.50 15.69
CA PRO A 416 -3.19 9.61 15.37
C PRO A 416 -3.08 8.87 14.02
N TYR A 417 -1.87 8.76 13.43
CA TYR A 417 -1.60 8.08 12.16
C TYR A 417 -2.40 8.68 10.99
N THR A 418 -2.40 10.00 10.91
CA THR A 418 -3.17 10.76 9.93
C THR A 418 -2.59 10.56 8.54
N VAL A 419 -3.45 10.28 7.55
CA VAL A 419 -3.07 10.32 6.14
C VAL A 419 -2.75 11.76 5.76
N THR A 420 -1.54 12.00 5.27
CA THR A 420 -1.05 13.33 4.91
C THR A 420 -1.05 13.56 3.41
N HIS A 421 -0.86 12.50 2.61
CA HIS A 421 -0.84 12.57 1.15
C HIS A 421 -1.57 11.39 0.54
N ILE A 422 -2.12 11.62 -0.65
CA ILE A 422 -2.73 10.60 -1.48
C ILE A 422 -2.40 10.91 -2.95
N SER A 423 -2.15 9.89 -3.76
CA SER A 423 -2.10 10.06 -5.21
C SER A 423 -3.50 9.94 -5.80
N HIS A 424 -3.65 10.46 -7.02
CA HIS A 424 -4.71 9.97 -7.90
C HIS A 424 -4.58 8.47 -8.14
N GLY A 425 -5.64 7.89 -8.66
CA GLY A 425 -5.61 6.52 -9.14
C GLY A 425 -4.63 6.37 -10.31
N PHE A 426 -3.97 5.23 -10.40
CA PHE A 426 -3.16 4.91 -11.57
C PHE A 426 -3.14 3.42 -11.91
N LEU A 427 -2.90 3.13 -13.18
CA LEU A 427 -2.66 1.80 -13.71
C LEU A 427 -1.19 1.67 -14.11
N PRO A 428 -0.58 0.48 -13.99
CA PRO A 428 0.73 0.24 -14.59
C PRO A 428 0.69 0.50 -16.11
N PRO A 429 1.83 0.68 -16.79
CA PRO A 429 1.84 0.74 -18.25
C PRO A 429 1.29 -0.54 -18.90
N SER A 430 0.37 -0.41 -19.88
CA SER A 430 -0.12 -1.51 -20.72
C SER A 430 -0.74 -0.99 -22.02
N GLU A 431 -0.59 -1.72 -23.13
CA GLU A 431 -1.19 -1.40 -24.45
C GLU A 431 -2.70 -1.78 -24.57
N GLY A 432 -3.37 -2.07 -23.46
CA GLY A 432 -4.77 -2.43 -23.46
C GLY A 432 -5.21 -2.87 -22.09
N HIS A 433 -5.12 -1.96 -21.12
CA HIS A 433 -5.61 -2.24 -19.78
C HIS A 433 -7.10 -2.51 -19.85
N PHE A 434 -7.44 -3.73 -19.48
CA PHE A 434 -8.76 -4.15 -19.11
C PHE A 434 -8.47 -5.07 -17.94
N GLY A 435 -8.97 -4.82 -16.73
CA GLY A 435 -8.84 -5.82 -15.66
C GLY A 435 -8.42 -5.36 -14.27
N ILE A 436 -8.10 -6.38 -13.47
CA ILE A 436 -7.95 -6.32 -12.02
C ILE A 436 -6.45 -6.21 -11.70
N VAL A 437 -5.96 -5.01 -11.38
CA VAL A 437 -4.63 -4.81 -10.80
C VAL A 437 -4.74 -4.84 -9.28
N PHE A 438 -4.07 -5.80 -8.63
CA PHE A 438 -4.16 -5.97 -7.18
C PHE A 438 -2.79 -5.82 -6.50
N PRO A 439 -2.54 -4.73 -5.76
CA PRO A 439 -1.28 -4.52 -5.07
C PRO A 439 -1.19 -5.40 -3.82
N SER A 440 -0.07 -6.11 -3.69
CA SER A 440 0.15 -7.07 -2.61
C SER A 440 1.46 -6.89 -1.86
N GLY A 441 2.42 -6.13 -2.40
CA GLY A 441 3.63 -5.75 -1.68
C GLY A 441 4.14 -4.37 -2.09
N LEU A 442 4.79 -3.70 -1.16
CA LEU A 442 5.58 -2.49 -1.40
C LEU A 442 6.89 -2.66 -0.63
N GLU A 443 8.00 -2.46 -1.32
CA GLU A 443 9.33 -2.60 -0.71
C GLU A 443 10.33 -1.65 -1.35
N ARG A 444 11.39 -1.33 -0.60
CA ARG A 444 12.54 -0.59 -1.10
C ARG A 444 13.34 -1.41 -2.11
N PHE A 445 13.75 -0.75 -3.18
CA PHE A 445 14.54 -1.30 -4.26
C PHE A 445 15.80 -0.45 -4.50
N GLY A 446 16.82 -1.05 -5.11
CA GLY A 446 18.11 -0.43 -5.38
C GLY A 446 19.19 -0.80 -4.35
N PRO A 447 20.47 -0.52 -4.66
CA PRO A 447 21.59 -0.85 -3.79
C PRO A 447 21.41 -0.31 -2.37
N PHE A 448 20.88 0.91 -2.26
CA PHE A 448 20.69 1.62 -1.00
C PHE A 448 19.23 1.66 -0.54
N GLY A 449 18.30 1.07 -1.31
CA GLY A 449 16.87 1.08 -0.98
C GLY A 449 16.20 2.44 -1.22
N GLU A 450 16.70 3.16 -2.21
CA GLU A 450 16.27 4.51 -2.57
C GLU A 450 15.05 4.54 -3.51
N ASP A 451 14.76 3.44 -4.18
CA ASP A 451 13.61 3.31 -5.09
C ASP A 451 12.55 2.40 -4.49
N TYR A 452 11.44 2.23 -5.20
CA TYR A 452 10.31 1.41 -4.77
C TYR A 452 10.00 0.31 -5.79
N ALA A 453 9.73 -0.88 -5.27
CA ALA A 453 9.14 -1.98 -6.01
C ALA A 453 7.73 -2.25 -5.47
N ILE A 454 6.74 -2.08 -6.34
CA ILE A 454 5.34 -2.37 -6.05
C ILE A 454 5.02 -3.73 -6.65
N ALA A 455 4.80 -4.73 -5.81
CA ALA A 455 4.38 -6.06 -6.24
C ALA A 455 2.85 -6.09 -6.40
N TYR A 456 2.41 -6.55 -7.58
CA TYR A 456 0.99 -6.60 -7.91
C TYR A 456 0.64 -7.83 -8.74
N GLY A 457 -0.59 -8.32 -8.57
CA GLY A 457 -1.21 -9.28 -9.45
C GLY A 457 -1.92 -8.56 -10.60
N ASP A 458 -1.86 -9.13 -11.79
CA ASP A 458 -2.63 -8.64 -12.94
C ASP A 458 -3.60 -9.73 -13.40
N ALA A 459 -4.88 -9.39 -13.32
CA ALA A 459 -6.05 -10.24 -13.58
C ALA A 459 -6.06 -11.57 -12.83
N ASP A 460 -5.43 -11.69 -11.65
CA ASP A 460 -5.22 -12.97 -10.94
C ASP A 460 -4.51 -14.05 -11.80
N GLN A 461 -3.74 -13.66 -12.81
CA GLN A 461 -3.02 -14.60 -13.70
C GLN A 461 -1.51 -14.52 -13.57
N VAL A 462 -1.01 -13.29 -13.43
CA VAL A 462 0.43 -13.00 -13.44
C VAL A 462 0.86 -12.26 -12.19
N ALA A 463 2.14 -12.42 -11.86
CA ALA A 463 2.83 -11.81 -10.75
C ALA A 463 3.88 -10.86 -11.30
N ARG A 464 3.76 -9.57 -10.98
CA ARG A 464 4.62 -8.52 -11.51
C ARG A 464 5.15 -7.60 -10.43
N LEU A 465 6.28 -6.97 -10.72
CA LEU A 465 6.86 -5.89 -9.93
C LEU A 465 6.91 -4.63 -10.80
N MET A 466 6.30 -3.54 -10.34
CA MET A 466 6.44 -2.23 -10.95
C MET A 466 7.52 -1.45 -10.21
N LEU A 467 8.53 -0.99 -10.95
CA LEU A 467 9.67 -0.26 -10.39
C LEU A 467 9.48 1.24 -10.59
N MET A 468 9.61 2.01 -9.51
CA MET A 468 9.46 3.46 -9.51
C MET A 468 10.59 4.11 -8.71
N THR A 469 11.06 5.26 -9.15
CA THR A 469 12.01 6.03 -8.33
C THR A 469 11.29 6.73 -7.19
N GLN A 470 12.02 7.09 -6.13
CA GLN A 470 11.46 7.95 -5.09
C GLN A 470 10.93 9.27 -5.67
N SER A 471 11.64 9.89 -6.62
CA SER A 471 11.18 11.14 -7.24
C SER A 471 9.85 10.96 -7.99
N ASP A 472 9.68 9.84 -8.70
CA ASP A 472 8.42 9.55 -9.41
C ASP A 472 7.26 9.28 -8.43
N VAL A 473 7.54 8.65 -7.29
CA VAL A 473 6.58 8.49 -6.20
C VAL A 473 6.18 9.82 -5.56
N GLU A 474 7.14 10.70 -5.27
CA GLU A 474 6.84 12.03 -4.71
C GLU A 474 6.00 12.88 -5.66
N LYS A 475 6.26 12.81 -6.97
CA LYS A 475 5.41 13.48 -7.96
C LYS A 475 3.96 13.00 -7.90
N LEU A 476 3.73 11.70 -7.67
CA LEU A 476 2.37 11.17 -7.57
C LEU A 476 1.61 11.63 -6.32
N LEU A 477 2.32 11.91 -5.23
CA LEU A 477 1.70 12.18 -3.93
C LEU A 477 1.28 13.64 -3.81
N VAL A 478 -0.02 13.85 -3.60
CA VAL A 478 -0.60 15.17 -3.39
C VAL A 478 -1.00 15.33 -1.92
N PRO A 479 -0.72 16.47 -1.27
CA PRO A 479 -1.20 16.74 0.08
C PRO A 479 -2.72 16.53 0.19
N LEU A 480 -3.15 15.80 1.23
CA LEU A 480 -4.54 15.38 1.38
C LEU A 480 -5.51 16.57 1.44
N LEU A 481 -5.11 17.66 2.11
CA LEU A 481 -5.90 18.90 2.21
C LEU A 481 -6.14 19.55 0.84
N LEU A 482 -5.16 19.46 -0.08
CA LEU A 482 -5.34 19.97 -1.44
C LEU A 482 -6.24 19.05 -2.26
N MET A 483 -6.11 17.73 -2.09
CA MET A 483 -6.99 16.76 -2.74
C MET A 483 -8.44 16.90 -2.24
N GLU A 484 -8.65 17.19 -0.96
CA GLU A 484 -9.98 17.42 -0.38
C GLU A 484 -10.72 18.60 -1.02
N LYS A 485 -10.01 19.72 -1.25
CA LYS A 485 -10.55 20.88 -1.97
C LYS A 485 -10.85 20.58 -3.44
N ARG A 486 -10.32 19.49 -4.01
CA ARG A 486 -10.40 19.12 -5.43
C ARG A 486 -10.92 17.69 -5.65
N ILE A 487 -11.75 17.16 -4.75
CA ILE A 487 -12.21 15.76 -4.81
C ILE A 487 -12.85 15.43 -6.17
N SER A 488 -13.63 16.33 -6.76
CA SER A 488 -14.26 16.11 -8.07
C SER A 488 -13.27 15.93 -9.23
N GLY A 489 -12.04 16.42 -9.07
CA GLY A 489 -10.93 16.23 -10.01
C GLY A 489 -10.15 14.93 -9.81
N PHE A 490 -10.53 14.08 -8.84
CA PHE A 490 -9.88 12.79 -8.67
C PHE A 490 -10.10 11.91 -9.90
N SER A 491 -9.01 11.40 -10.46
CA SER A 491 -9.02 10.59 -11.69
C SER A 491 -8.13 9.38 -11.56
N VAL A 492 -8.13 8.57 -12.62
CA VAL A 492 -7.30 7.39 -12.79
C VAL A 492 -6.59 7.48 -14.14
N CYS A 493 -5.27 7.27 -14.16
CA CYS A 493 -4.48 7.35 -15.39
C CYS A 493 -3.56 6.13 -15.55
N THR A 494 -3.30 5.71 -16.78
CA THR A 494 -2.23 4.74 -17.08
C THR A 494 -0.88 5.45 -17.03
N LEU A 495 0.05 4.95 -16.23
CA LEU A 495 1.40 5.54 -16.17
C LEU A 495 2.19 5.22 -17.44
N PRO A 496 3.03 6.15 -17.92
CA PRO A 496 3.97 5.89 -19.02
C PRO A 496 5.17 5.06 -18.54
N PHE A 497 5.81 4.36 -19.47
CA PHE A 497 7.19 3.91 -19.27
C PHE A 497 8.16 5.11 -19.38
N ALA A 498 9.28 5.07 -18.67
CA ALA A 498 10.37 6.01 -18.92
C ALA A 498 10.93 5.85 -20.36
N ASP A 499 11.35 6.95 -20.97
CA ASP A 499 11.76 6.98 -22.40
C ASP A 499 12.87 5.98 -22.74
N ASN A 500 13.74 5.72 -21.76
CA ASN A 500 14.88 4.83 -21.88
C ASN A 500 14.57 3.34 -21.62
N VAL A 501 13.31 2.97 -21.37
CA VAL A 501 12.88 1.58 -21.26
C VAL A 501 12.76 0.98 -22.67
N PRO A 502 13.53 -0.05 -23.03
CA PRO A 502 13.48 -0.69 -24.35
C PRO A 502 12.07 -1.14 -24.74
N ALA A 503 11.69 -0.94 -26.01
CA ALA A 503 10.38 -1.38 -26.54
C ALA A 503 10.01 -2.85 -26.25
N PRO A 504 10.95 -3.84 -26.29
CA PRO A 504 10.64 -5.23 -25.94
C PRO A 504 10.24 -5.44 -24.47
N LEU A 505 10.64 -4.52 -23.57
CA LEU A 505 10.27 -4.51 -22.15
C LEU A 505 8.97 -3.73 -21.89
N ARG A 506 8.40 -3.08 -22.92
CA ARG A 506 7.12 -2.33 -22.84
C ARG A 506 5.87 -3.24 -22.91
N LEU A 507 6.04 -4.52 -22.56
CA LEU A 507 5.13 -5.66 -22.79
C LEU A 507 5.09 -6.06 -24.29
N PRO A 508 4.98 -7.37 -24.59
CA PRO A 508 4.89 -7.81 -25.98
C PRO A 508 3.61 -7.25 -26.61
N LYS A 509 3.74 -6.61 -27.77
CA LYS A 509 2.60 -6.33 -28.65
C LYS A 509 1.78 -7.62 -28.78
N ARG A 510 0.48 -7.55 -28.48
CA ARG A 510 -0.44 -8.65 -28.76
C ARG A 510 -0.31 -8.99 -30.25
N ARG A 511 0.07 -10.23 -30.56
CA ARG A 511 0.06 -10.74 -31.94
C ARG A 511 -1.36 -11.08 -32.34
#